data_AF-A0A9N9S9A4-F1
#
_entry.id   AF-A0A9N9S9A4-F1
#
_cell.length_a   1.000
_cell.length_b   1.000
_cell.length_c   1.000
_cell.angle_alpha   90.00
_cell.angle_beta   90.00
_cell.angle_gamma   90.00
#
_symmetry.space_group_name_H-M   'P 1'
#
loop_
_entity.id
_entity.type
_entity.pdbx_description
1 polymer ?
#
loop_
_entity_poly.entity_id
_entity_poly.type
_entity_poly.pdbx_seq_one_letter_code
_entity_poly.pdbx_strand_id
1 'polypeptide(L)'
;MVKEKCVCLVCHASVRHCLSVETWKGIHYETMHKNYEIDFPQKSELRRRKVLDSKSGLRAEQSMFTKPVKQTEAATIASFKISHIFAKHKKPFEDGPILKEALIEAADVLFRDFRNKTAIMSAVKEV
;
A
#
# COMPACT_ATOMS: atom_id res chain seq x y z
N MET A 1 7.39 5.13 -5.51
CA MET A 1 6.02 5.56 -5.93
C MET A 1 6.05 5.78 -7.44
N VAL A 2 5.25 5.06 -8.22
CA VAL A 2 5.20 5.15 -9.71
C VAL A 2 4.06 6.09 -10.17
N LYS A 3 3.50 6.88 -9.25
CA LYS A 3 2.64 7.99 -9.65
C LYS A 3 3.54 8.97 -10.39
N GLU A 4 3.23 9.28 -11.65
CA GLU A 4 3.94 10.24 -12.54
C GLU A 4 5.07 9.70 -13.43
N LYS A 5 5.46 8.42 -13.34
CA LYS A 5 6.46 7.84 -14.26
C LYS A 5 5.87 6.70 -15.07
N CYS A 6 6.06 6.71 -16.39
CA CYS A 6 5.78 5.54 -17.20
C CYS A 6 6.91 4.53 -17.06
N VAL A 7 6.56 3.30 -16.71
CA VAL A 7 7.50 2.20 -16.53
C VAL A 7 7.04 1.04 -17.39
N CYS A 8 7.94 0.46 -18.16
CA CYS A 8 7.65 -0.73 -18.94
C CYS A 8 7.60 -1.96 -18.02
N LEU A 9 6.49 -2.70 -18.02
CA LEU A 9 6.33 -3.88 -17.18
C LEU A 9 7.16 -5.10 -17.63
N VAL A 10 7.72 -5.05 -18.85
CA VAL A 10 8.54 -6.15 -19.40
C VAL A 10 9.98 -6.06 -18.88
N CYS A 11 10.57 -4.87 -18.87
CA CYS A 11 11.96 -4.64 -18.47
C CYS A 11 12.17 -3.72 -17.27
N HIS A 12 11.09 -3.23 -16.64
CA HIS A 12 11.11 -2.30 -15.51
C HIS A 12 11.84 -0.97 -15.80
N ALA A 13 12.13 -0.66 -17.07
CA ALA A 13 12.74 0.59 -17.48
C ALA A 13 11.75 1.76 -17.43
N SER A 14 12.21 2.93 -16.98
CA SER A 14 11.43 4.16 -17.06
C SER A 14 11.41 4.67 -18.50
N VAL A 15 10.21 4.86 -19.07
CA VAL A 15 10.02 5.31 -20.44
C VAL A 15 9.64 6.79 -20.44
N ARG A 16 10.43 7.60 -21.15
CA ARG A 16 10.24 9.07 -21.20
C ARG A 16 9.09 9.50 -22.12
N HIS A 17 8.72 8.68 -23.10
CA HIS A 17 7.72 9.00 -24.14
C HIS A 17 6.53 8.03 -24.09
N CYS A 18 5.58 8.30 -23.21
CA CYS A 18 4.38 7.48 -23.01
C CYS A 18 3.07 8.22 -23.29
N LEU A 19 3.13 9.28 -24.11
CA LEU A 19 2.00 10.18 -24.37
C LEU A 19 0.80 9.44 -24.98
N SER A 20 1.06 8.49 -25.88
CA SER A 20 0.07 7.55 -26.40
C SER A 20 0.63 6.13 -26.45
N VAL A 21 -0.27 5.14 -26.55
CA VAL A 21 0.10 3.73 -26.73
C VAL A 21 0.91 3.54 -28.02
N GLU A 22 0.58 4.27 -29.08
CA GLU A 22 1.24 4.19 -30.39
C GLU A 22 2.68 4.73 -30.31
N THR A 23 2.87 5.89 -29.69
CA THR A 23 4.21 6.49 -29.50
C THR A 23 5.10 5.59 -28.64
N TRP A 24 4.55 5.03 -27.57
CA TRP A 24 5.28 4.08 -26.72
C TRP A 24 5.66 2.80 -27.49
N LYS A 25 4.71 2.25 -28.25
CA LYS A 25 4.90 1.00 -28.99
C LYS A 25 6.03 1.13 -30.01
N GLY A 26 6.02 2.19 -30.82
CA GLY A 26 7.04 2.39 -31.86
C GLY A 26 8.43 2.73 -31.30
N ILE A 27 8.52 3.46 -30.19
CA ILE A 27 9.82 3.94 -29.67
C ILE A 27 10.49 2.94 -28.74
N HIS A 28 9.73 2.28 -27.87
CA HIS A 28 10.29 1.41 -26.83
C HIS A 28 9.96 -0.07 -27.05
N TYR A 29 8.70 -0.37 -27.35
CA TYR A 29 8.26 -1.77 -27.40
C TYR A 29 8.90 -2.51 -28.58
N GLU A 30 8.75 -1.97 -29.78
CA GLU A 30 9.27 -2.59 -31.01
C GLU A 30 10.80 -2.52 -31.11
N THR A 31 11.46 -1.60 -30.40
CA THR A 31 12.92 -1.48 -30.41
C THR A 31 13.58 -2.40 -29.39
N MET A 32 13.04 -2.48 -28.17
CA MET A 32 13.64 -3.20 -27.03
C MET A 32 13.07 -4.61 -26.83
N HIS A 33 11.86 -4.88 -27.33
CA HIS A 33 11.12 -6.14 -27.07
C HIS A 33 10.74 -6.88 -28.36
N LYS A 34 11.60 -6.85 -29.38
CA LYS A 34 11.37 -7.49 -30.70
C LYS A 34 10.96 -8.96 -30.62
N ASN A 35 11.59 -9.71 -29.72
CA ASN A 35 11.36 -11.15 -29.57
C ASN A 35 10.26 -11.48 -28.56
N TYR A 36 9.69 -10.49 -27.87
CA TYR A 36 8.76 -10.76 -26.76
C TYR A 36 7.46 -11.44 -27.23
N GLU A 37 7.00 -11.14 -28.44
CA GLU A 37 5.84 -11.83 -29.04
C GLU A 37 6.15 -13.28 -29.46
N ILE A 38 7.43 -13.59 -29.70
CA ILE A 38 7.90 -14.95 -30.03
C ILE A 38 8.06 -15.76 -28.74
N ASP A 39 8.75 -15.19 -27.74
CA ASP A 39 9.04 -15.84 -26.45
C ASP A 39 7.77 -15.98 -25.59
N PHE A 40 6.85 -15.02 -25.69
CA PHE A 40 5.58 -14.99 -24.95
C PHE A 40 4.41 -14.73 -25.91
N PRO A 41 3.95 -15.75 -26.66
CA PRO A 41 2.87 -15.61 -27.61
C PRO A 41 1.57 -15.10 -26.98
N GLN A 42 0.79 -14.36 -27.76
CA GLN A 42 -0.53 -13.89 -27.36
C GLN A 42 -1.44 -15.06 -26.93
N LYS A 43 -2.22 -14.83 -25.87
CA LYS A 43 -3.13 -15.84 -25.28
C LYS A 43 -2.47 -17.12 -24.75
N SER A 44 -1.13 -17.20 -24.71
CA SER A 44 -0.43 -18.31 -24.07
C SER A 44 -0.54 -18.26 -22.54
N GLU A 45 -0.50 -19.43 -21.92
CA GLU A 45 -0.44 -19.54 -20.46
C GLU A 45 0.84 -18.90 -19.90
N LEU A 46 1.97 -19.06 -20.61
CA LEU A 46 3.26 -18.47 -20.27
C LEU A 46 3.17 -16.94 -20.15
N ARG A 47 2.54 -16.28 -21.14
CA ARG A 47 2.30 -14.83 -21.10
C ARG A 47 1.39 -14.46 -19.94
N ARG A 48 0.30 -15.21 -19.71
CA ARG A 48 -0.63 -14.96 -18.60
C ARG A 48 0.10 -15.02 -17.26
N ARG A 49 0.96 -16.02 -17.06
CA ARG A 49 1.74 -16.19 -15.85
C ARG A 49 2.76 -15.07 -15.66
N LYS A 50 3.53 -14.75 -16.70
CA LYS A 50 4.50 -13.64 -16.68
C LYS A 50 3.86 -12.31 -16.30
N VAL A 51 2.68 -12.01 -16.85
CA VAL A 51 1.93 -10.78 -16.51
C VAL A 51 1.47 -10.78 -15.06
N LEU A 52 1.01 -11.92 -14.53
CA LEU A 52 0.61 -12.04 -13.14
C LEU A 52 1.79 -11.80 -12.20
N ASP A 53 2.94 -12.42 -12.50
CA ASP A 53 4.16 -12.33 -11.71
C ASP A 53 4.75 -10.90 -11.76
N SER A 54 4.80 -10.26 -12.93
CA SER A 54 5.24 -8.86 -13.05
C SER A 54 4.32 -7.91 -12.28
N LYS A 55 2.99 -8.13 -12.30
CA LYS A 55 2.03 -7.32 -11.54
C LYS A 55 2.17 -7.51 -10.03
N SER A 56 2.34 -8.75 -9.56
CA SER A 56 2.50 -9.04 -8.13
C SER A 56 3.82 -8.50 -7.60
N GLY A 57 4.91 -8.64 -8.36
CA GLY A 57 6.22 -8.07 -8.04
C GLY A 57 6.18 -6.55 -7.89
N LEU A 58 5.60 -5.85 -8.87
CA LEU A 58 5.46 -4.39 -8.80
C LEU A 58 4.63 -3.94 -7.58
N ARG A 59 3.54 -4.66 -7.28
CA ARG A 59 2.73 -4.37 -6.08
C ARG A 59 3.54 -4.60 -4.80
N ALA A 60 4.34 -5.66 -4.73
CA ALA A 60 5.19 -5.94 -3.59
C ALA A 60 6.21 -4.82 -3.37
N GLU A 61 6.94 -4.41 -4.42
CA GLU A 61 7.89 -3.29 -4.39
C GLU A 61 7.24 -2.00 -3.93
N GLN A 62 6.09 -1.62 -4.52
CA GLN A 62 5.34 -0.44 -4.12
C GLN A 62 4.86 -0.51 -2.67
N SER A 63 4.49 -1.71 -2.20
CA SER A 63 4.05 -1.92 -0.82
C SER A 63 5.19 -1.67 0.18
N MET A 64 6.44 -1.98 -0.16
CA MET A 64 7.57 -1.77 0.75
C MET A 64 7.75 -0.29 1.10
N PHE A 65 7.56 0.62 0.13
CA PHE A 65 7.70 2.06 0.36
C PHE A 65 6.47 2.70 0.99
N THR A 66 5.29 2.09 0.85
CA THR A 66 4.03 2.68 1.35
C THR A 66 3.61 2.14 2.72
N LYS A 67 4.01 0.92 3.09
CA LYS A 67 3.72 0.35 4.41
C LYS A 67 4.27 1.19 5.58
N PRO A 68 5.54 1.66 5.57
CA PRO A 68 6.05 2.49 6.65
C PRO A 68 5.32 3.83 6.78
N VAL A 69 4.96 4.45 5.64
CA VAL A 69 4.19 5.70 5.61
C VAL A 69 2.81 5.51 6.22
N LYS A 70 2.11 4.43 5.88
CA LYS A 70 0.80 4.13 6.47
C LYS A 70 0.86 3.84 7.98
N GLN A 71 1.88 3.12 8.43
CA GLN A 71 2.05 2.82 9.85
C GLN A 71 2.36 4.08 10.67
N THR A 72 3.22 4.95 10.14
CA THR A 72 3.55 6.23 10.79
C THR A 72 2.34 7.17 10.81
N GLU A 73 1.58 7.26 9.71
CA GLU A 73 0.33 8.02 9.65
C GLU A 73 -0.71 7.51 10.67
N ALA A 74 -0.91 6.19 10.75
CA ALA A 74 -1.82 5.59 11.73
C ALA A 74 -1.37 5.90 13.18
N ALA A 75 -0.08 5.84 13.46
CA ALA A 75 0.46 6.20 14.76
C ALA A 75 0.22 7.69 15.09
N THR A 76 0.47 8.60 14.14
CA THR A 76 0.20 10.03 14.32
C THR A 76 -1.28 10.31 14.59
N ILE A 77 -2.19 9.71 13.82
CA ILE A 77 -3.64 9.87 14.01
C ILE A 77 -4.07 9.31 15.38
N ALA A 78 -3.56 8.14 15.77
CA ALA A 78 -3.84 7.54 17.07
C ALA A 78 -3.36 8.43 18.23
N SER A 79 -2.11 8.92 18.16
CA SER A 79 -1.57 9.85 19.17
C SER A 79 -2.42 11.12 19.30
N PHE A 80 -2.85 11.70 18.17
CA PHE A 80 -3.72 12.89 18.19
C PHE A 80 -5.07 12.60 18.86
N LYS A 81 -5.69 11.45 18.55
CA LYS A 81 -6.96 11.04 19.17
C LYS A 81 -6.84 10.82 20.67
N ILE A 82 -5.78 10.16 21.12
CA ILE A 82 -5.49 9.97 22.55
C ILE A 82 -5.36 11.34 23.24
N SER A 83 -4.52 12.24 22.71
CA SER A 83 -4.35 13.58 23.27
C SER A 83 -5.65 14.38 23.28
N HIS A 84 -6.48 14.26 22.24
CA HIS A 84 -7.78 14.92 22.17
C HIS A 84 -8.74 14.44 23.27
N ILE A 85 -8.79 13.13 23.55
CA ILE A 85 -9.64 12.56 24.60
C ILE A 85 -9.22 13.08 25.98
N PHE A 86 -7.92 13.10 26.28
CA PHE A 86 -7.43 13.65 27.54
C PHE A 86 -7.70 15.15 27.66
N ALA A 87 -7.47 15.92 26.59
CA ALA A 87 -7.75 17.35 26.58
C ALA A 87 -9.25 17.65 26.77
N LYS A 88 -10.13 16.87 26.14
CA LYS A 88 -11.58 17.00 26.25
C LYS A 88 -12.07 16.77 27.68
N HIS A 89 -11.53 15.74 28.35
CA HIS A 89 -11.91 15.42 29.72
C HIS A 89 -11.15 16.24 30.77
N LYS A 90 -10.10 16.97 30.38
CA LYS A 90 -9.22 17.75 31.28
C LYS A 90 -8.63 16.90 32.41
N LYS A 91 -8.41 15.61 32.15
CA LYS A 91 -7.84 14.67 33.11
C LYS A 91 -6.53 14.07 32.60
N PRO A 92 -5.55 13.80 33.49
CA PRO A 92 -4.33 13.10 33.15
C PRO A 92 -4.57 11.59 32.95
N PHE A 93 -3.50 10.86 32.64
CA PHE A 93 -3.47 9.41 32.38
C PHE A 93 -3.91 8.50 33.55
N GLU A 94 -4.30 9.08 34.69
CA GLU A 94 -4.62 8.37 35.93
C GLU A 94 -6.07 7.87 35.96
N ASP A 95 -6.94 8.42 35.11
CA ASP A 95 -8.34 8.02 35.04
C ASP A 95 -8.52 6.79 34.13
N GLY A 96 -8.70 5.62 34.75
CA GLY A 96 -8.84 4.33 34.06
C GLY A 96 -9.93 4.30 32.98
N PRO A 97 -11.18 4.74 33.26
CA PRO A 97 -12.23 4.88 32.24
C PRO A 97 -11.82 5.72 31.02
N ILE A 98 -11.20 6.88 31.22
CA ILE A 98 -10.77 7.75 30.11
C ILE A 98 -9.60 7.11 29.35
N LEU A 99 -8.68 6.46 30.06
CA LEU A 99 -7.59 5.70 29.45
C LEU A 99 -8.14 4.56 28.58
N LYS A 100 -9.18 3.86 29.05
CA LYS A 100 -9.85 2.79 28.28
C LYS A 100 -10.50 3.34 27.01
N GLU A 101 -11.19 4.48 27.08
CA GLU A 101 -11.73 5.16 25.89
C GLU A 101 -10.62 5.50 24.89
N ALA A 102 -9.52 6.08 25.37
CA ALA A 102 -8.38 6.45 24.55
C ALA A 102 -7.71 5.23 23.88
N LEU A 103 -7.58 4.11 24.61
CA LEU A 103 -7.00 2.87 24.09
C LEU A 103 -7.88 2.22 23.02
N ILE A 104 -9.21 2.20 23.20
CA ILE A 104 -10.15 1.67 22.20
C ILE A 104 -10.06 2.48 20.92
N GLU A 105 -10.05 3.82 21.02
CA GLU A 105 -9.99 4.72 19.88
C GLU A 105 -8.65 4.62 19.13
N ALA A 106 -7.54 4.47 19.87
CA ALA A 106 -6.22 4.23 19.29
C ALA A 106 -6.13 2.87 18.59
N ALA A 107 -6.66 1.81 19.21
CA ALA A 107 -6.66 0.47 18.65
C ALA A 107 -7.44 0.39 17.32
N ASP A 108 -8.58 1.07 17.20
CA ASP A 108 -9.35 1.08 15.94
C ASP A 108 -8.55 1.67 14.77
N VAL A 109 -7.73 2.70 15.05
CA VAL A 109 -6.87 3.34 14.05
C VAL A 109 -5.65 2.48 13.72
N LEU A 110 -4.92 2.01 14.75
CA LEU A 110 -3.67 1.26 14.57
C LEU A 110 -3.89 -0.09 13.89
N PHE A 111 -4.98 -0.78 14.22
CA PHE A 111 -5.25 -2.13 13.75
C PHE A 111 -6.30 -2.18 12.64
N ARG A 112 -6.65 -1.04 12.02
CA ARG A 112 -7.68 -0.94 10.97
C ARG A 112 -7.48 -1.95 9.85
N ASP A 113 -6.24 -2.09 9.38
CA ASP A 113 -5.88 -2.93 8.23
C ASP A 113 -5.40 -4.34 8.63
N PHE A 114 -5.48 -4.70 9.92
CA PHE A 114 -5.03 -6.00 10.42
C PHE A 114 -6.12 -7.07 10.20
N ARG A 115 -5.70 -8.24 9.72
CA ARG A 115 -6.61 -9.39 9.50
C ARG A 115 -7.30 -9.86 10.78
N ASN A 116 -6.66 -9.67 11.93
CA ASN A 116 -7.15 -10.06 13.25
C ASN A 116 -7.70 -8.88 14.07
N LYS A 117 -8.12 -7.78 13.41
CA LYS A 117 -8.67 -6.58 14.07
C LYS A 117 -9.71 -6.91 15.13
N THR A 118 -10.68 -7.77 14.83
CA THR A 118 -11.80 -8.08 15.74
C THR A 118 -11.32 -8.71 17.05
N ALA A 119 -10.38 -9.64 16.97
CA ALA A 119 -9.79 -10.28 18.14
C ALA A 119 -9.00 -9.26 19.00
N ILE A 120 -8.19 -8.41 18.36
CA ILE A 120 -7.43 -7.36 19.06
C ILE A 120 -8.38 -6.38 19.74
N MET A 121 -9.43 -5.92 19.05
CA MET A 121 -10.42 -4.99 19.60
C MET A 121 -11.22 -5.61 20.76
N SER A 122 -11.49 -6.91 20.73
CA SER A 122 -12.15 -7.60 21.86
C SER A 122 -11.25 -7.59 23.09
N ALA A 123 -9.99 -7.97 22.93
CA ALA A 123 -9.02 -8.00 24.03
C ALA A 123 -8.82 -6.60 24.66
N VAL A 124 -8.75 -5.53 23.86
CA VAL A 124 -8.62 -4.15 24.37
C VAL A 124 -9.85 -3.71 25.15
N LYS A 125 -11.05 -4.19 24.81
CA LYS A 125 -12.29 -3.85 25.53
C LYS A 125 -12.45 -4.59 26.85
N GLU A 126 -11.78 -5.73 27.01
CA GLU A 126 -11.81 -6.57 28.20
C GLU A 126 -10.86 -6.07 29.31
N VAL A 127 -9.87 -5.24 28.96
CA VAL A 127 -9.06 -4.43 29.90
C VAL A 127 -9.92 -3.35 30.54
#